data_AF-A0A954YYJ4-F1
#
_entry.id   AF-A0A954YYJ4-F1
#
_cell.length_a   1.000
_cell.length_b   1.000
_cell.length_c   1.000
_cell.angle_alpha   90.00
_cell.angle_beta   90.00
_cell.angle_gamma   90.00
#
_symmetry.space_group_name_H-M   'P 1'
#
loop_
_entity.id
_entity.type
_entity.pdbx_description
1 polymer ?
#
loop_
_entity_poly.entity_id
_entity_poly.type
_entity_poly.pdbx_seq_one_letter_code
_entity_poly.pdbx_strand_id
1 'polypeptide(L)'
;MNMFSLLERLKEARQDPNLKAVVFDIDNAALGLAQIEELRGQIQALKAADKDVWVLAEGLNNGTMMLGSEASRLMLVPSGEVVIHGLYAEAMYFKGLFDKIGIEADILHCGDFKSAGEPFYRTGPSPEAEAQTERLYDSIFSQMIERIADSRGLTDDQVRDLVDRALFSAEEAVTEKLVDKTMYREDFVAAVKERYGDDVKVTAKYAGKKDELDIDFNNPFAMFKVFGDMLKPPAESTKTAVAVVYVEGPITSGPTQQGMFGGNENAGSDTIRRAIAEAAADPSVKALVLRVDSPGGSALASDIIAEATKRFKADGRPFIVSMGNVAASGGYYVSTSADMIYAEPTTITGSIGVVGGKFITKGLWDWAGVTTHSYQRGKLADLMSTSHKWEGEEREVIKKMMDRVYGDFKNRVVQGRKGKLTDDIEKLAGGRVYTGAEAIKIGLVDKLGGFTDAIRHAADEAEISDYEVRVYPRPKSPFDILAEVLGGQDKPEKFLSTSLRSLPSLAGAVDAIRVIDPQKARVTADFLRQAEMLQRDGVLLLSPTATMTLE
;
A
#
# COMPACT_ATOMS: atom_id res chain seq x y z
N MET A 1 -10.50 12.53 -4.60
CA MET A 1 -9.43 13.32 -3.96
C MET A 1 -8.49 12.33 -3.29
N ASN A 2 -7.17 12.41 -3.49
CA ASN A 2 -6.23 11.52 -2.80
C ASN A 2 -5.94 12.04 -1.38
N MET A 3 -5.33 11.21 -0.52
CA MET A 3 -5.06 11.54 0.88
C MET A 3 -4.21 12.83 1.00
N PHE A 4 -3.18 12.99 0.19
CA PHE A 4 -2.32 14.17 0.25
C PHE A 4 -3.08 15.47 -0.03
N SER A 5 -3.91 15.50 -1.07
CA SER A 5 -4.74 16.66 -1.39
C SER A 5 -5.73 16.99 -0.28
N LEU A 6 -6.27 15.97 0.40
CA LEU A 6 -7.13 16.17 1.57
C LEU A 6 -6.33 16.82 2.71
N LEU A 7 -5.15 16.31 3.03
CA LEU A 7 -4.31 16.83 4.11
C LEU A 7 -3.86 18.28 3.87
N GLU A 8 -3.46 18.63 2.63
CA GLU A 8 -3.14 20.03 2.30
C GLU A 8 -4.37 20.94 2.40
N ARG A 9 -5.55 20.46 1.96
CA ARG A 9 -6.80 21.21 2.11
C ARG A 9 -7.19 21.43 3.57
N LEU A 10 -6.96 20.45 4.44
CA LEU A 10 -7.19 20.58 5.89
C LEU A 10 -6.18 21.53 6.54
N LYS A 11 -4.94 21.54 6.07
CA LYS A 11 -3.92 22.51 6.49
C LYS A 11 -4.31 23.94 6.12
N GLU A 12 -4.81 24.17 4.91
CA GLU A 12 -5.35 25.48 4.49
C GLU A 12 -6.59 25.86 5.33
N ALA A 13 -7.51 24.91 5.54
CA ALA A 13 -8.69 25.09 6.39
C ALA A 13 -8.35 25.56 7.82
N ARG A 14 -7.29 24.99 8.40
CA ARG A 14 -6.81 25.37 9.72
C ARG A 14 -6.33 26.82 9.81
N GLN A 15 -5.78 27.37 8.72
CA GLN A 15 -5.19 28.70 8.67
C GLN A 15 -6.16 29.79 8.18
N ASP A 16 -7.29 29.42 7.58
CA ASP A 16 -8.26 30.39 7.05
C ASP A 16 -9.08 31.04 8.18
N PRO A 17 -8.97 32.36 8.44
CA PRO A 17 -9.75 33.04 9.47
C PRO A 17 -11.26 33.10 9.16
N ASN A 18 -11.65 32.95 7.88
CA ASN A 18 -13.03 33.01 7.42
C ASN A 18 -13.75 31.66 7.53
N LEU A 19 -13.01 30.55 7.57
CA LEU A 19 -13.59 29.24 7.79
C LEU A 19 -13.93 29.06 9.27
N LYS A 20 -15.18 28.65 9.57
CA LYS A 20 -15.64 28.43 10.95
C LYS A 20 -15.73 26.95 11.32
N ALA A 21 -16.08 26.10 10.37
CA ALA A 21 -16.24 24.67 10.58
C ALA A 21 -15.93 23.87 9.31
N VAL A 22 -15.62 22.60 9.49
CA VAL A 22 -15.49 21.60 8.42
C VAL A 22 -16.54 20.52 8.64
N VAL A 23 -17.24 20.15 7.56
CA VAL A 23 -18.14 19.00 7.56
C VAL A 23 -17.41 17.84 6.92
N PHE A 24 -17.27 16.74 7.66
CA PHE A 24 -16.68 15.49 7.17
C PHE A 24 -17.80 14.53 6.80
N ASP A 25 -17.75 14.05 5.55
CA ASP A 25 -18.54 12.92 5.06
C ASP A 25 -17.65 11.68 5.14
N ILE A 26 -18.05 10.70 5.94
CA ILE A 26 -17.24 9.51 6.25
C ILE A 26 -17.93 8.20 5.89
N ASP A 27 -19.17 8.22 5.41
CA ASP A 27 -19.98 7.00 5.22
C ASP A 27 -19.36 6.04 4.19
N ASN A 28 -18.71 6.59 3.17
CA ASN A 28 -18.04 5.83 2.10
C ASN A 28 -16.51 5.83 2.23
N ALA A 29 -15.96 6.14 3.40
CA ALA A 29 -14.52 6.23 3.59
C ALA A 29 -13.88 4.82 3.65
N ALA A 30 -13.14 4.45 2.60
CA ALA A 30 -12.30 3.26 2.57
C ALA A 30 -10.87 3.60 3.02
N LEU A 31 -10.65 3.66 4.33
CA LEU A 31 -9.39 4.05 4.95
C LEU A 31 -8.79 2.91 5.76
N GLY A 32 -7.47 2.76 5.73
CA GLY A 32 -6.74 1.93 6.68
C GLY A 32 -6.57 2.61 8.04
N LEU A 33 -6.16 1.85 9.05
CA LEU A 33 -6.10 2.34 10.43
C LEU A 33 -5.10 3.47 10.64
N ALA A 34 -3.95 3.44 9.95
CA ALA A 34 -2.96 4.53 10.04
C ALA A 34 -3.52 5.81 9.41
N GLN A 35 -4.23 5.67 8.29
CA GLN A 35 -4.92 6.80 7.65
C GLN A 35 -6.01 7.40 8.54
N ILE A 36 -6.72 6.56 9.31
CA ILE A 36 -7.70 7.02 10.31
C ILE A 36 -6.99 7.82 11.42
N GLU A 37 -5.91 7.30 12.00
CA GLU A 37 -5.13 8.03 13.03
C GLU A 37 -4.60 9.37 12.49
N GLU A 38 -4.09 9.37 11.25
CA GLU A 38 -3.60 10.58 10.59
C GLU A 38 -4.70 11.65 10.45
N LEU A 39 -5.91 11.25 10.03
CA LEU A 39 -7.05 12.16 9.94
C LEU A 39 -7.58 12.59 11.30
N ARG A 40 -7.58 11.71 12.31
CA ARG A 40 -7.91 12.08 13.69
C ARG A 40 -6.97 13.17 14.20
N GLY A 41 -5.67 13.06 13.93
CA GLY A 41 -4.69 14.10 14.23
C GLY A 41 -5.00 15.44 13.53
N GLN A 42 -5.49 15.41 12.28
CA GLN A 42 -5.94 16.63 11.61
C GLN A 42 -7.22 17.22 12.20
N ILE A 43 -8.19 16.39 12.63
CA ILE A 43 -9.39 16.84 13.32
C ILE A 43 -9.02 17.51 14.65
N GLN A 44 -8.11 16.92 15.42
CA GLN A 44 -7.56 17.52 16.64
C GLN A 44 -6.89 18.87 16.35
N ALA A 45 -6.09 18.95 15.29
CA ALA A 45 -5.43 20.19 14.88
C ALA A 45 -6.40 21.28 14.42
N LEU A 46 -7.52 20.93 13.79
CA LEU A 46 -8.60 21.86 13.46
C LEU A 46 -9.30 22.39 14.71
N LYS A 47 -9.65 21.49 15.64
CA LYS A 47 -10.25 21.83 16.94
C LYS A 47 -9.35 22.77 17.74
N ALA A 48 -8.04 22.49 17.78
CA ALA A 48 -7.05 23.35 18.44
C ALA A 48 -6.89 24.73 17.80
N ALA A 49 -7.35 24.91 16.54
CA ALA A 49 -7.40 26.18 15.83
C ALA A 49 -8.79 26.84 15.86
N ASP A 50 -9.63 26.46 16.84
CA ASP A 50 -11.02 26.92 17.02
C ASP A 50 -11.90 26.71 15.77
N LYS A 51 -11.64 25.62 15.02
CA LYS A 51 -12.51 25.16 13.92
C LYS A 51 -13.30 23.94 14.38
N ASP A 52 -14.62 24.03 14.35
CA ASP A 52 -15.46 22.87 14.64
C ASP A 52 -15.37 21.85 13.50
N VAL A 53 -15.40 20.56 13.86
CA VAL A 53 -15.58 19.46 12.91
C VAL A 53 -16.94 18.81 13.14
N TRP A 54 -17.77 18.83 12.11
CA TRP A 54 -19.11 18.25 12.13
C TRP A 54 -19.16 17.00 11.26
N VAL A 55 -19.83 15.96 11.74
CA VAL A 55 -20.12 14.74 11.00
C VAL A 55 -21.62 14.48 11.10
N LEU A 56 -22.25 14.20 9.97
CA LEU A 56 -23.55 13.52 9.90
C LEU A 56 -23.29 12.19 9.20
N ALA A 57 -23.43 11.10 9.92
CA ALA A 57 -23.26 9.76 9.40
C ALA A 57 -24.62 9.11 9.11
N GLU A 58 -24.68 8.30 8.06
CA GLU A 58 -25.80 7.39 7.79
C GLU A 58 -25.61 6.06 8.53
N GLY A 59 -24.36 5.65 8.74
CA GLY A 59 -24.01 4.50 9.56
C GLY A 59 -22.55 4.55 10.00
N LEU A 60 -22.25 3.95 11.15
CA LEU A 60 -20.89 3.90 11.68
C LEU A 60 -20.45 2.45 11.87
N ASN A 61 -19.20 2.15 11.50
CA ASN A 61 -18.54 0.88 11.78
C ASN A 61 -17.32 1.13 12.69
N ASN A 62 -16.55 0.10 13.07
CA ASN A 62 -15.32 0.27 13.87
C ASN A 62 -14.43 1.44 13.41
N GLY A 63 -14.12 1.51 12.11
CA GLY A 63 -13.21 2.50 11.54
C GLY A 63 -13.83 3.89 11.46
N THR A 64 -15.08 3.99 10.98
CA THR A 64 -15.77 5.30 10.90
C THR A 64 -16.19 5.81 12.27
N MET A 65 -16.44 4.95 13.25
CA MET A 65 -16.63 5.32 14.66
C MET A 65 -15.32 5.81 15.28
N MET A 66 -14.22 5.11 15.02
CA MET A 66 -12.89 5.58 15.42
C MET A 66 -12.59 6.95 14.79
N LEU A 67 -12.85 7.19 13.50
CA LEU A 67 -12.62 8.51 12.91
C LEU A 67 -13.61 9.58 13.43
N GLY A 68 -14.89 9.29 13.35
CA GLY A 68 -15.99 10.24 13.62
C GLY A 68 -16.09 10.65 15.08
N SER A 69 -15.69 9.78 16.02
CA SER A 69 -15.68 10.11 17.46
C SER A 69 -14.80 11.32 17.80
N GLU A 70 -13.76 11.59 17.00
CA GLU A 70 -12.87 12.73 17.21
C GLU A 70 -13.52 14.07 16.81
N ALA A 71 -14.62 14.04 16.05
CA ALA A 71 -15.33 15.24 15.63
C ALA A 71 -15.80 16.07 16.84
N SER A 72 -15.93 17.38 16.64
CA SER A 72 -16.56 18.26 17.64
C SER A 72 -18.03 17.87 17.86
N ARG A 73 -18.67 17.37 16.79
CA ARG A 73 -20.08 17.02 16.73
C ARG A 73 -20.29 15.83 15.80
N LEU A 74 -20.70 14.70 16.36
CA LEU A 74 -21.02 13.46 15.65
C LEU A 74 -22.52 13.19 15.72
N MET A 75 -23.19 13.38 14.59
CA MET A 75 -24.63 13.13 14.44
C MET A 75 -24.85 11.87 13.61
N LEU A 76 -25.94 11.17 13.89
CA LEU A 76 -26.38 10.00 13.14
C LEU A 76 -27.78 10.24 12.57
N VAL A 77 -28.07 9.75 11.38
CA VAL A 77 -29.46 9.78 10.89
C VAL A 77 -30.35 8.90 11.80
N PRO A 78 -31.63 9.27 12.06
CA PRO A 78 -32.49 8.51 12.98
C PRO A 78 -32.72 7.05 12.60
N SER A 79 -32.62 6.71 11.32
CA SER A 79 -32.71 5.34 10.80
C SER A 79 -31.37 4.62 10.70
N GLY A 80 -30.29 5.26 11.15
CA GLY A 80 -28.93 4.74 11.06
C GLY A 80 -28.58 3.82 12.23
N GLU A 81 -27.43 3.17 12.11
CA GLU A 81 -26.93 2.21 13.10
C GLU A 81 -25.44 2.45 13.37
N VAL A 82 -25.01 2.09 14.59
CA VAL A 82 -23.60 2.01 14.95
C VAL A 82 -23.22 0.55 15.16
N VAL A 83 -22.21 0.10 14.43
CA VAL A 83 -21.71 -1.27 14.42
C VAL A 83 -20.25 -1.28 14.88
N ILE A 84 -20.01 -1.51 16.16
CA ILE A 84 -18.67 -1.60 16.76
C ILE A 84 -18.41 -3.00 17.29
N HIS A 85 -18.21 -3.99 16.42
CA HIS A 85 -18.11 -5.41 16.82
C HIS A 85 -16.69 -5.91 17.11
N GLY A 86 -15.71 -5.01 17.27
CA GLY A 86 -14.34 -5.39 17.56
C GLY A 86 -13.58 -5.92 16.34
N LEU A 87 -12.55 -6.73 16.56
CA LEU A 87 -11.71 -7.27 15.49
C LEU A 87 -11.99 -8.75 15.27
N TYR A 88 -12.17 -9.12 14.00
CA TYR A 88 -12.20 -10.50 13.55
C TYR A 88 -11.27 -10.64 12.34
N ALA A 89 -10.45 -11.69 12.34
CA ALA A 89 -9.59 -12.02 11.23
C ALA A 89 -9.47 -13.53 11.08
N GLU A 90 -9.43 -13.99 9.83
CA GLU A 90 -9.17 -15.38 9.48
C GLU A 90 -8.06 -15.44 8.43
N ALA A 91 -7.24 -16.49 8.51
CA ALA A 91 -6.19 -16.78 7.55
C ALA A 91 -6.47 -18.10 6.85
N MET A 92 -6.44 -18.09 5.52
CA MET A 92 -6.58 -19.31 4.73
C MET A 92 -5.25 -20.08 4.67
N TYR A 93 -5.34 -21.41 4.79
CA TYR A 93 -4.22 -22.33 4.60
C TYR A 93 -4.54 -23.30 3.47
N PHE A 94 -3.71 -23.28 2.43
CA PHE A 94 -3.92 -23.96 1.15
C PHE A 94 -3.25 -25.32 1.04
N LYS A 95 -2.45 -25.75 2.04
CA LYS A 95 -1.76 -27.04 1.99
C LYS A 95 -2.70 -28.20 1.67
N GLY A 96 -3.86 -28.26 2.32
CA GLY A 96 -4.85 -29.31 2.08
C GLY A 96 -5.49 -29.27 0.68
N LEU A 97 -5.56 -28.09 0.05
CA LEU A 97 -5.95 -27.96 -1.36
C LEU A 97 -4.81 -28.45 -2.27
N PHE A 98 -3.59 -28.00 -2.02
CA PHE A 98 -2.41 -28.36 -2.81
C PHE A 98 -2.14 -29.87 -2.81
N ASP A 99 -2.27 -30.53 -1.66
CA ASP A 99 -2.16 -31.99 -1.55
C ASP A 99 -3.15 -32.72 -2.47
N LYS A 100 -4.38 -32.18 -2.67
CA LYS A 100 -5.41 -32.80 -3.53
C LYS A 100 -5.11 -32.68 -5.02
N ILE A 101 -4.41 -31.62 -5.43
CA ILE A 101 -4.11 -31.33 -6.84
C ILE A 101 -2.64 -31.59 -7.18
N GLY A 102 -1.89 -32.27 -6.30
CA GLY A 102 -0.50 -32.65 -6.55
C GLY A 102 0.47 -31.46 -6.61
N ILE A 103 0.16 -30.36 -5.93
CA ILE A 103 1.07 -29.23 -5.76
C ILE A 103 1.75 -29.36 -4.38
N GLU A 104 3.04 -29.04 -4.31
CA GLU A 104 3.75 -28.90 -3.05
C GLU A 104 4.45 -27.54 -2.99
N ALA A 105 4.52 -26.91 -1.82
CA ALA A 105 5.27 -25.68 -1.63
C ALA A 105 6.65 -25.99 -1.03
N ASP A 106 7.73 -25.70 -1.77
CA ASP A 106 9.10 -25.77 -1.25
C ASP A 106 9.56 -24.36 -0.87
N ILE A 107 9.21 -23.99 0.35
CA ILE A 107 9.43 -22.65 0.90
C ILE A 107 10.48 -22.72 2.00
N LEU A 108 11.39 -21.76 1.96
CA LEU A 108 12.41 -21.47 2.95
C LEU A 108 12.13 -20.11 3.58
N HIS A 109 12.55 -19.93 4.82
CA HIS A 109 12.52 -18.65 5.50
C HIS A 109 13.73 -18.47 6.42
N CYS A 110 14.11 -17.21 6.64
CA CYS A 110 15.10 -16.79 7.63
C CYS A 110 14.35 -16.04 8.74
N GLY A 111 14.28 -16.66 9.91
CA GLY A 111 13.60 -16.14 11.09
C GLY A 111 12.30 -16.88 11.42
N ASP A 112 12.11 -17.18 12.71
CA ASP A 112 11.00 -18.03 13.18
C ASP A 112 9.63 -17.35 13.03
N PHE A 113 9.58 -16.02 13.04
CA PHE A 113 8.35 -15.22 12.91
C PHE A 113 8.03 -14.86 11.45
N LYS A 114 8.84 -15.30 10.48
CA LYS A 114 8.63 -14.99 9.06
C LYS A 114 7.61 -15.95 8.43
N SER A 115 6.34 -15.75 8.78
CA SER A 115 5.24 -16.69 8.51
C SER A 115 4.53 -16.55 7.16
N ALA A 116 4.92 -15.59 6.30
CA ALA A 116 4.21 -15.32 5.04
C ALA A 116 4.14 -16.52 4.06
N GLY A 117 5.02 -17.52 4.23
CA GLY A 117 4.99 -18.76 3.46
C GLY A 117 4.08 -19.85 4.04
N GLU A 118 3.75 -19.79 5.33
CA GLU A 118 3.03 -20.85 6.05
C GLU A 118 1.69 -21.25 5.44
N PRO A 119 0.86 -20.32 4.92
CA PRO A 119 -0.38 -20.66 4.23
C PRO A 119 -0.22 -21.73 3.14
N PHE A 120 0.96 -21.86 2.54
CA PHE A 120 1.17 -22.75 1.40
C PHE A 120 1.65 -24.15 1.79
N TYR A 121 2.23 -24.35 2.97
CA TYR A 121 2.79 -25.65 3.40
C TYR A 121 2.29 -26.15 4.76
N ARG A 122 1.50 -25.36 5.50
CA ARG A 122 0.86 -25.75 6.76
C ARG A 122 -0.67 -25.75 6.62
N THR A 123 -1.36 -26.32 7.61
CA THR A 123 -2.83 -26.28 7.72
C THR A 123 -3.33 -25.29 8.79
N GLY A 124 -2.40 -24.57 9.42
CA GLY A 124 -2.62 -23.60 10.49
C GLY A 124 -1.29 -22.95 10.87
N PRO A 125 -1.32 -21.88 11.69
CA PRO A 125 -0.12 -21.12 12.04
C PRO A 125 0.91 -21.97 12.79
N SER A 126 2.17 -21.57 12.73
CA SER A 126 3.16 -21.93 13.75
C SER A 126 2.84 -21.23 15.09
N PRO A 127 3.32 -21.77 16.23
CA PRO A 127 3.19 -21.08 17.52
C PRO A 127 3.73 -19.64 17.49
N GLU A 128 4.81 -19.39 16.76
CA GLU A 128 5.42 -18.07 16.61
C GLU A 128 4.53 -17.13 15.78
N ALA A 129 3.93 -17.62 14.70
CA ALA A 129 2.99 -16.86 13.88
C ALA A 129 1.69 -16.54 14.65
N GLU A 130 1.17 -17.50 15.40
CA GLU A 130 -0.02 -17.35 16.24
C GLU A 130 0.20 -16.28 17.31
N ALA A 131 1.25 -16.42 18.14
CA ALA A 131 1.58 -15.46 19.18
C ALA A 131 1.86 -14.05 18.64
N GLN A 132 2.49 -13.93 17.47
CA GLN A 132 2.69 -12.63 16.82
C GLN A 132 1.36 -12.00 16.38
N THR A 133 0.47 -12.80 15.81
CA THR A 133 -0.81 -12.34 15.29
C THR A 133 -1.72 -11.89 16.43
N GLU A 134 -1.80 -12.68 17.51
CA GLU A 134 -2.53 -12.31 18.74
C GLU A 134 -2.03 -10.98 19.28
N ARG A 135 -0.71 -10.84 19.52
CA ARG A 135 -0.12 -9.60 20.03
C ARG A 135 -0.43 -8.39 19.13
N LEU A 136 -0.36 -8.58 17.81
CA LEU A 136 -0.65 -7.52 16.85
C LEU A 136 -2.11 -7.06 16.96
N TYR A 137 -3.05 -7.99 17.03
CA TYR A 137 -4.46 -7.69 17.16
C TYR A 137 -4.82 -7.13 18.54
N ASP A 138 -4.21 -7.60 19.62
CA ASP A 138 -4.37 -7.01 20.95
C ASP A 138 -3.94 -5.55 20.98
N SER A 139 -2.82 -5.22 20.33
CA SER A 139 -2.33 -3.85 20.23
C SER A 139 -3.26 -2.98 19.40
N ILE A 140 -3.78 -3.46 18.27
CA ILE A 140 -4.72 -2.71 17.43
C ILE A 140 -6.06 -2.53 18.15
N PHE A 141 -6.58 -3.58 18.77
CA PHE A 141 -7.85 -3.56 19.48
C PHE A 141 -7.80 -2.58 20.65
N SER A 142 -6.74 -2.63 21.46
CA SER A 142 -6.55 -1.70 22.58
C SER A 142 -6.51 -0.25 22.11
N GLN A 143 -5.81 0.04 21.01
CA GLN A 143 -5.81 1.38 20.43
C GLN A 143 -7.20 1.82 19.97
N MET A 144 -7.98 0.96 19.34
CA MET A 144 -9.36 1.29 18.96
C MET A 144 -10.22 1.63 20.18
N ILE A 145 -10.12 0.81 21.25
CA ILE A 145 -10.82 1.03 22.52
C ILE A 145 -10.44 2.38 23.13
N GLU A 146 -9.14 2.63 23.33
CA GLU A 146 -8.60 3.87 23.90
C GLU A 146 -9.10 5.10 23.12
N ARG A 147 -9.05 5.03 21.78
CA ARG A 147 -9.40 6.16 20.90
C ARG A 147 -10.88 6.52 20.93
N ILE A 148 -11.75 5.52 21.08
CA ILE A 148 -13.19 5.75 21.27
C ILE A 148 -13.47 6.24 22.69
N ALA A 149 -12.84 5.62 23.69
CA ALA A 149 -12.99 5.98 25.09
C ALA A 149 -12.62 7.45 25.35
N ASP A 150 -11.42 7.85 24.92
CA ASP A 150 -10.89 9.21 25.07
C ASP A 150 -11.81 10.25 24.42
N SER A 151 -12.24 10.01 23.17
CA SER A 151 -13.04 10.99 22.43
C SER A 151 -14.49 11.10 22.89
N ARG A 152 -15.06 10.03 23.47
CA ARG A 152 -16.46 9.98 23.91
C ARG A 152 -16.63 10.14 25.42
N GLY A 153 -15.54 10.28 26.16
CA GLY A 153 -15.56 10.42 27.63
C GLY A 153 -16.10 9.17 28.31
N LEU A 154 -15.72 7.99 27.79
CA LEU A 154 -16.02 6.67 28.34
C LEU A 154 -14.74 6.07 28.94
N THR A 155 -14.87 5.02 29.76
CA THR A 155 -13.73 4.19 30.15
C THR A 155 -13.50 3.08 29.13
N ASP A 156 -12.28 2.53 29.07
CA ASP A 156 -11.95 1.38 28.22
C ASP A 156 -12.91 0.20 28.45
N ASP A 157 -13.24 -0.10 29.71
CA ASP A 157 -14.16 -1.18 30.07
C ASP A 157 -15.58 -0.93 29.54
N GLN A 158 -16.05 0.32 29.54
CA GLN A 158 -17.34 0.67 28.94
C GLN A 158 -17.33 0.44 27.43
N VAL A 159 -16.26 0.83 26.74
CA VAL A 159 -16.16 0.62 25.29
C VAL A 159 -16.05 -0.88 24.98
N ARG A 160 -15.39 -1.68 25.82
CA ARG A 160 -15.36 -3.15 25.67
C ARG A 160 -16.75 -3.77 25.81
N ASP A 161 -17.54 -3.35 26.80
CA ASP A 161 -18.94 -3.78 26.94
C ASP A 161 -19.78 -3.40 25.71
N LEU A 162 -19.56 -2.19 25.18
CA LEU A 162 -20.23 -1.76 23.95
C LEU A 162 -19.81 -2.62 22.75
N VAL A 163 -18.53 -3.00 22.67
CA VAL A 163 -18.03 -3.88 21.62
C VAL A 163 -18.67 -5.26 21.68
N ASP A 164 -18.81 -5.83 22.88
CA ASP A 164 -19.45 -7.14 23.09
C ASP A 164 -20.93 -7.14 22.70
N ARG A 165 -21.59 -5.97 22.72
CA ARG A 165 -22.98 -5.77 22.25
C ARG A 165 -23.08 -5.51 20.74
N ALA A 166 -22.01 -5.06 20.11
CA ALA A 166 -21.78 -4.90 18.67
C ALA A 166 -22.67 -3.91 17.90
N LEU A 167 -23.99 -3.98 18.03
CA LEU A 167 -24.96 -3.26 17.21
C LEU A 167 -25.85 -2.35 18.06
N PHE A 168 -26.00 -1.11 17.65
CA PHE A 168 -26.81 -0.09 18.32
C PHE A 168 -27.67 0.64 17.31
N SER A 169 -28.97 0.74 17.61
CA SER A 169 -29.85 1.70 16.95
C SER A 169 -29.40 3.14 17.22
N ALA A 170 -29.90 4.10 16.44
CA ALA A 170 -29.54 5.50 16.64
C ALA A 170 -29.91 6.05 18.03
N GLU A 171 -31.02 5.59 18.62
CA GLU A 171 -31.44 5.99 19.97
C GLU A 171 -30.53 5.41 21.06
N GLU A 172 -30.14 4.13 20.92
CA GLU A 172 -29.19 3.49 21.82
C GLU A 172 -27.81 4.14 21.69
N ALA A 173 -27.35 4.44 20.47
CA ALA A 173 -26.07 5.10 20.25
C ALA A 173 -25.96 6.47 20.93
N VAL A 174 -27.06 7.23 21.02
CA VAL A 174 -27.10 8.47 21.81
C VAL A 174 -27.04 8.16 23.31
N THR A 175 -27.82 7.19 23.77
CA THR A 175 -27.90 6.79 25.19
C THR A 175 -26.54 6.31 25.72
N GLU A 176 -25.83 5.53 24.91
CA GLU A 176 -24.50 4.97 25.19
C GLU A 176 -23.37 5.97 24.89
N LYS A 177 -23.70 7.19 24.48
CA LYS A 177 -22.77 8.27 24.13
C LYS A 177 -21.85 7.96 22.94
N LEU A 178 -22.17 6.98 22.10
CA LEU A 178 -21.44 6.71 20.86
C LEU A 178 -21.61 7.87 19.86
N VAL A 179 -22.79 8.48 19.80
CA VAL A 179 -23.06 9.68 19.00
C VAL A 179 -23.69 10.76 19.86
N ASP A 180 -23.66 12.01 19.41
CA ASP A 180 -24.17 13.14 20.20
C ASP A 180 -25.69 13.27 20.12
N LYS A 181 -26.24 13.18 18.90
CA LYS A 181 -27.68 13.29 18.62
C LYS A 181 -28.04 12.58 17.31
N THR A 182 -29.34 12.39 17.12
CA THR A 182 -29.91 11.98 15.84
C THR A 182 -30.50 13.17 15.08
N MET A 183 -30.23 13.28 13.78
CA MET A 183 -30.70 14.38 12.92
C MET A 183 -30.82 13.95 11.46
N TYR A 184 -31.80 14.48 10.72
CA TYR A 184 -31.78 14.42 9.26
C TYR A 184 -30.94 15.55 8.66
N ARG A 185 -30.64 15.46 7.37
CA ARG A 185 -29.75 16.38 6.67
C ARG A 185 -30.23 17.83 6.74
N GLU A 186 -31.53 18.06 6.61
CA GLU A 186 -32.15 19.38 6.68
C GLU A 186 -31.96 20.01 8.07
N ASP A 187 -32.24 19.24 9.12
CA ASP A 187 -32.07 19.67 10.51
C ASP A 187 -30.59 19.89 10.85
N PHE A 188 -29.69 19.04 10.33
CA PHE A 188 -28.26 19.20 10.48
C PHE A 188 -27.78 20.53 9.86
N VAL A 189 -28.21 20.83 8.64
CA VAL A 189 -27.89 22.11 7.99
C VAL A 189 -28.47 23.30 8.77
N ALA A 190 -29.70 23.16 9.28
CA ALA A 190 -30.31 24.19 10.13
C ALA A 190 -29.51 24.41 11.42
N ALA A 191 -29.04 23.36 12.09
CA ALA A 191 -28.21 23.47 13.29
C ALA A 191 -26.82 24.09 13.02
N VAL A 192 -26.23 23.83 11.85
CA VAL A 192 -25.00 24.51 11.43
C VAL A 192 -25.27 26.01 11.27
N LYS A 193 -26.36 26.40 10.62
CA LYS A 193 -26.75 27.81 10.45
C LYS A 193 -27.07 28.50 11.77
N GLU A 194 -27.81 27.83 12.66
CA GLU A 194 -28.14 28.37 13.98
C GLU A 194 -26.87 28.69 14.79
N ARG A 195 -25.83 27.85 14.68
CA ARG A 195 -24.57 28.07 15.40
C ARG A 195 -23.72 29.21 14.85
N TYR A 196 -23.70 29.41 13.53
CA TYR A 196 -22.78 30.35 12.87
C TYR A 196 -23.45 31.59 12.27
N GLY A 197 -24.78 31.66 12.31
CA GLY A 197 -25.61 32.69 11.68
C GLY A 197 -26.09 32.29 10.28
N ASP A 198 -27.23 32.86 9.87
CA ASP A 198 -27.88 32.56 8.59
C ASP A 198 -27.05 32.96 7.36
N ASP A 199 -26.12 33.91 7.53
CA ASP A 199 -25.21 34.38 6.48
C ASP A 199 -24.08 33.39 6.17
N VAL A 200 -23.97 32.27 6.90
CA VAL A 200 -22.92 31.27 6.69
C VAL A 200 -23.08 30.59 5.32
N LYS A 201 -22.00 30.61 4.53
CA LYS A 201 -21.96 29.96 3.21
C LYS A 201 -21.40 28.55 3.34
N VAL A 202 -22.25 27.55 3.09
CA VAL A 202 -21.83 26.14 2.98
C VAL A 202 -21.32 25.88 1.57
N THR A 203 -20.11 25.34 1.43
CA THR A 203 -19.51 25.01 0.14
C THR A 203 -18.84 23.64 0.15
N ALA A 204 -19.13 22.82 -0.86
CA ALA A 204 -18.40 21.59 -1.12
C ALA A 204 -17.04 21.85 -1.83
N LYS A 205 -16.88 23.03 -2.45
CA LYS A 205 -15.72 23.40 -3.28
C LYS A 205 -14.67 24.27 -2.52
N TYR A 206 -14.53 24.11 -1.20
CA TYR A 206 -13.49 24.83 -0.43
C TYR A 206 -12.08 24.52 -0.95
N ALA A 207 -11.23 25.53 -1.16
CA ALA A 207 -9.83 25.37 -1.62
C ALA A 207 -9.61 24.47 -2.86
N GLY A 208 -10.67 24.17 -3.63
CA GLY A 208 -10.52 23.47 -4.90
C GLY A 208 -9.78 24.39 -5.86
N LYS A 209 -8.59 23.99 -6.32
CA LYS A 209 -8.08 24.50 -7.59
C LYS A 209 -9.20 24.34 -8.62
N LYS A 210 -9.36 25.33 -9.51
CA LYS A 210 -10.31 25.29 -10.62
C LYS A 210 -9.98 24.13 -11.56
N ASP A 211 -10.32 22.91 -11.18
CA ASP A 211 -10.23 21.73 -12.04
C ASP A 211 -11.57 21.50 -12.76
N GLU A 212 -12.16 22.59 -13.23
CA GLU A 212 -13.06 22.59 -14.36
C GLU A 212 -12.46 23.62 -15.32
N LEU A 213 -11.70 23.13 -16.31
CA LEU A 213 -11.67 23.85 -17.58
C LEU A 213 -13.13 23.95 -17.99
N ASP A 214 -13.72 25.13 -17.82
CA ASP A 214 -15.04 25.46 -18.33
C ASP A 214 -14.91 25.54 -19.86
N ILE A 215 -14.83 24.36 -20.50
CA ILE A 215 -14.68 24.24 -21.94
C ILE A 215 -16.07 24.35 -22.52
N ASP A 216 -16.40 25.53 -23.03
CA ASP A 216 -17.56 25.71 -23.87
C ASP A 216 -17.37 24.95 -25.19
N PHE A 217 -17.89 23.72 -25.25
CA PHE A 217 -17.84 22.86 -26.44
C PHE A 217 -18.65 23.42 -27.63
N ASN A 218 -19.41 24.50 -27.45
CA ASN A 218 -20.11 25.18 -28.54
C ASN A 218 -19.23 26.22 -29.25
N ASN A 219 -18.03 26.53 -28.73
CA ASN A 219 -17.10 27.46 -29.36
C ASN A 219 -15.96 26.73 -30.08
N PRO A 220 -15.91 26.73 -31.43
CA PRO A 220 -14.85 26.07 -32.18
C PRO A 220 -13.44 26.63 -31.90
N PHE A 221 -13.31 27.85 -31.35
CA PHE A 221 -12.03 28.42 -30.92
C PHE A 221 -11.56 27.94 -29.53
N ALA A 222 -12.46 27.44 -28.68
CA ALA A 222 -12.09 26.88 -27.38
C ALA A 222 -11.23 25.61 -27.54
N MET A 223 -11.55 24.78 -28.54
CA MET A 223 -10.76 23.61 -28.90
C MET A 223 -9.33 23.96 -29.34
N PHE A 224 -9.15 25.03 -30.14
CA PHE A 224 -7.81 25.51 -30.53
C PHE A 224 -6.99 26.03 -29.35
N LYS A 225 -7.64 26.69 -28.37
CA LYS A 225 -6.98 27.16 -27.15
C LYS A 225 -6.53 25.99 -26.28
N VAL A 226 -7.38 24.98 -26.10
CA VAL A 226 -7.04 23.75 -25.37
C VAL A 226 -5.90 23.00 -26.05
N PHE A 227 -5.89 22.92 -27.39
CA PHE A 227 -4.78 22.33 -28.16
C PHE A 227 -3.48 23.14 -28.00
N GLY A 228 -3.56 24.47 -28.05
CA GLY A 228 -2.42 25.36 -27.86
C GLY A 228 -1.85 25.33 -26.44
N ASP A 229 -2.71 25.20 -25.42
CA ASP A 229 -2.30 25.05 -24.02
C ASP A 229 -1.77 23.63 -23.72
N MET A 230 -2.24 22.60 -24.43
CA MET A 230 -1.65 21.24 -24.39
C MET A 230 -0.22 21.17 -24.96
N LEU A 231 0.10 22.06 -25.92
CA LEU A 231 1.42 22.11 -26.56
C LEU A 231 2.43 22.96 -25.77
N LYS A 232 1.99 23.70 -24.74
CA LYS A 232 2.90 24.43 -23.86
C LYS A 232 3.50 23.44 -22.86
N PRO A 233 4.84 23.36 -22.75
CA PRO A 233 5.45 22.63 -21.66
C PRO A 233 4.96 23.22 -20.33
N PRO A 234 4.65 22.39 -19.32
CA PRO A 234 4.26 22.90 -18.01
C PRO A 234 5.36 23.82 -17.48
N ALA A 235 4.99 25.00 -16.99
CA ALA A 235 5.97 25.92 -16.41
C ALA A 235 6.63 25.23 -15.21
N GLU A 236 7.96 25.02 -15.29
CA GLU A 236 8.70 24.49 -14.16
C GLU A 236 8.74 25.54 -13.05
N SER A 237 8.16 25.21 -11.89
CA SER A 237 8.28 26.05 -10.71
C SER A 237 9.72 26.04 -10.22
N THR A 238 10.31 27.22 -10.08
CA THR A 238 11.65 27.40 -9.50
C THR A 238 11.61 27.55 -7.98
N LYS A 239 10.43 27.49 -7.37
CA LYS A 239 10.23 27.63 -5.93
C LYS A 239 10.95 26.50 -5.19
N THR A 240 11.46 26.77 -4.01
CA THR A 240 12.04 25.73 -3.14
C THR A 240 11.02 24.64 -2.86
N ALA A 241 11.45 23.37 -2.80
CA ALA A 241 10.52 22.26 -2.62
C ALA A 241 11.02 21.14 -1.72
N VAL A 242 10.06 20.45 -1.11
CA VAL A 242 10.21 19.12 -0.54
C VAL A 242 9.68 18.11 -1.57
N ALA A 243 10.52 17.19 -2.00
CA ALA A 243 10.12 16.12 -2.90
C ALA A 243 9.41 15.01 -2.12
N VAL A 244 8.35 14.45 -2.69
CA VAL A 244 7.63 13.29 -2.18
C VAL A 244 7.73 12.18 -3.22
N VAL A 245 8.15 10.99 -2.80
CA VAL A 245 8.11 9.77 -3.63
C VAL A 245 7.27 8.71 -2.91
N TYR A 246 6.36 8.08 -3.63
CA TYR A 246 5.48 7.03 -3.08
C TYR A 246 6.06 5.63 -3.34
N VAL A 247 6.01 4.78 -2.32
CA VAL A 247 6.28 3.33 -2.40
C VAL A 247 5.03 2.62 -1.93
N GLU A 248 4.09 2.43 -2.85
CA GLU A 248 2.76 1.88 -2.56
C GLU A 248 2.60 0.49 -3.20
N GLY A 249 2.13 -0.46 -2.40
CA GLY A 249 1.91 -1.84 -2.83
C GLY A 249 3.17 -2.71 -2.80
N PRO A 250 3.09 -3.96 -3.30
CA PRO A 250 4.21 -4.89 -3.30
C PRO A 250 5.41 -4.36 -4.11
N ILE A 251 6.60 -4.45 -3.54
CA ILE A 251 7.84 -4.01 -4.20
C ILE A 251 8.30 -5.06 -5.20
N THR A 252 8.50 -4.66 -6.44
CA THR A 252 8.88 -5.57 -7.55
C THR A 252 9.97 -4.95 -8.40
N SER A 253 10.70 -5.81 -9.12
CA SER A 253 11.67 -5.35 -10.12
C SER A 253 10.94 -4.80 -11.34
N GLY A 254 11.46 -3.73 -11.94
CA GLY A 254 10.91 -3.14 -13.16
C GLY A 254 10.05 -1.88 -12.91
N PRO A 255 9.20 -1.48 -13.87
CA PRO A 255 8.37 -0.29 -13.75
C PRO A 255 7.15 -0.49 -12.83
N THR A 256 6.67 0.63 -12.27
CA THR A 256 5.37 0.69 -11.58
C THR A 256 4.25 0.55 -12.60
N GLN A 257 3.28 -0.30 -12.30
CA GLN A 257 2.08 -0.57 -13.08
C GLN A 257 0.89 0.00 -12.32
N GLN A 258 -0.05 0.63 -13.04
CA GLN A 258 -1.28 1.14 -12.45
C GLN A 258 -2.36 0.07 -12.47
N GLY A 259 -3.10 -0.04 -11.36
CA GLY A 259 -4.22 -0.95 -11.25
C GLY A 259 -5.42 -0.51 -12.09
N MET A 260 -6.25 -1.48 -12.49
CA MET A 260 -7.46 -1.26 -13.31
C MET A 260 -8.47 -0.29 -12.66
N PHE A 261 -8.49 -0.21 -11.33
CA PHE A 261 -9.44 0.61 -10.55
C PHE A 261 -8.78 1.85 -9.90
N GLY A 262 -7.61 2.25 -10.39
CA GLY A 262 -6.80 3.32 -9.80
C GLY A 262 -5.85 2.82 -8.71
N GLY A 263 -4.84 3.62 -8.38
CA GLY A 263 -3.72 3.22 -7.52
C GLY A 263 -2.63 2.42 -8.26
N ASN A 264 -1.56 2.08 -7.55
CA ASN A 264 -0.47 1.26 -8.09
C ASN A 264 -0.72 -0.22 -7.78
N GLU A 265 -0.57 -1.08 -8.78
CA GLU A 265 -0.59 -2.55 -8.60
C GLU A 265 0.69 -3.03 -7.90
N ASN A 266 1.80 -2.33 -8.13
CA ASN A 266 3.11 -2.61 -7.57
C ASN A 266 3.94 -1.32 -7.37
N ALA A 267 4.89 -1.39 -6.44
CA ALA A 267 5.98 -0.43 -6.30
C ALA A 267 7.19 -0.91 -7.13
N GLY A 268 7.32 -0.44 -8.37
CA GLY A 268 8.38 -0.85 -9.29
C GLY A 268 9.70 -0.10 -9.06
N SER A 269 10.80 -0.84 -8.83
CA SER A 269 12.11 -0.27 -8.53
C SER A 269 12.62 0.71 -9.58
N ASP A 270 12.37 0.48 -10.86
CA ASP A 270 12.87 1.37 -11.93
C ASP A 270 12.19 2.74 -11.89
N THR A 271 10.90 2.77 -11.54
CA THR A 271 10.13 4.01 -11.50
C THR A 271 10.52 4.82 -10.27
N ILE A 272 10.57 4.16 -9.11
CA ILE A 272 10.92 4.80 -7.84
C ILE A 272 12.38 5.30 -7.86
N ARG A 273 13.33 4.49 -8.34
CA ARG A 273 14.74 4.90 -8.46
C ARG A 273 14.90 6.11 -9.38
N ARG A 274 14.18 6.15 -10.52
CA ARG A 274 14.21 7.31 -11.43
C ARG A 274 13.59 8.55 -10.78
N ALA A 275 12.44 8.41 -10.12
CA ALA A 275 11.79 9.50 -9.40
C ALA A 275 12.72 10.12 -8.33
N ILE A 276 13.44 9.30 -7.57
CA ILE A 276 14.43 9.79 -6.59
C ILE A 276 15.60 10.48 -7.29
N ALA A 277 16.08 9.94 -8.41
CA ALA A 277 17.16 10.56 -9.17
C ALA A 277 16.75 11.90 -9.81
N GLU A 278 15.51 12.00 -10.31
CA GLU A 278 14.92 13.25 -10.82
C GLU A 278 14.81 14.29 -9.72
N ALA A 279 14.30 13.91 -8.54
CA ALA A 279 14.25 14.78 -7.38
C ALA A 279 15.66 15.21 -6.92
N ALA A 280 16.65 14.32 -6.98
CA ALA A 280 18.03 14.64 -6.65
C ALA A 280 18.64 15.66 -7.61
N ALA A 281 18.33 15.56 -8.91
CA ALA A 281 18.86 16.43 -9.95
C ALA A 281 18.20 17.82 -9.99
N ASP A 282 17.00 17.98 -9.41
CA ASP A 282 16.31 19.26 -9.31
C ASP A 282 16.95 20.16 -8.22
N PRO A 283 17.60 21.28 -8.59
CA PRO A 283 18.30 22.14 -7.62
C PRO A 283 17.37 22.86 -6.65
N SER A 284 16.06 22.92 -6.95
CA SER A 284 15.07 23.52 -6.06
C SER A 284 14.58 22.55 -4.98
N VAL A 285 14.81 21.24 -5.13
CA VAL A 285 14.49 20.23 -4.12
C VAL A 285 15.55 20.24 -3.01
N LYS A 286 15.11 20.50 -1.78
CA LYS A 286 15.99 20.59 -0.60
C LYS A 286 15.86 19.43 0.37
N ALA A 287 14.78 18.67 0.30
CA ALA A 287 14.58 17.45 1.09
C ALA A 287 13.74 16.43 0.34
N LEU A 288 13.85 15.16 0.75
CA LEU A 288 13.05 14.05 0.24
C LEU A 288 12.23 13.44 1.37
N VAL A 289 10.93 13.24 1.11
CA VAL A 289 10.04 12.40 1.90
C VAL A 289 9.67 11.17 1.08
N LEU A 290 9.93 9.98 1.61
CA LEU A 290 9.43 8.73 1.04
C LEU A 290 8.16 8.31 1.81
N ARG A 291 7.00 8.33 1.13
CA ARG A 291 5.74 7.82 1.68
C ARG A 291 5.64 6.33 1.36
N VAL A 292 5.74 5.48 2.38
CA VAL A 292 5.79 4.02 2.24
C VAL A 292 4.49 3.39 2.74
N ASP A 293 3.73 2.78 1.84
CA ASP A 293 2.58 1.92 2.18
C ASP A 293 2.72 0.57 1.44
N SER A 294 3.62 -0.27 1.95
CA SER A 294 4.07 -1.50 1.31
C SER A 294 4.30 -2.66 2.29
N PRO A 295 3.80 -3.87 1.97
CA PRO A 295 4.14 -5.10 2.70
C PRO A 295 5.55 -5.62 2.38
N GLY A 296 6.28 -4.94 1.48
CA GLY A 296 7.57 -5.37 0.96
C GLY A 296 7.44 -6.15 -0.35
N GLY A 297 8.39 -7.04 -0.61
CA GLY A 297 8.45 -7.81 -1.86
C GLY A 297 9.89 -8.19 -2.21
N SER A 298 10.28 -7.96 -3.46
CA SER A 298 11.62 -8.28 -3.98
C SER A 298 12.73 -7.59 -3.17
N ALA A 299 13.64 -8.38 -2.61
CA ALA A 299 14.80 -7.87 -1.87
C ALA A 299 15.74 -7.07 -2.77
N LEU A 300 15.96 -7.53 -4.02
CA LEU A 300 16.77 -6.83 -5.00
C LEU A 300 16.17 -5.46 -5.37
N ALA A 301 14.86 -5.42 -5.63
CA ALA A 301 14.16 -4.18 -5.95
C ALA A 301 14.23 -3.19 -4.77
N SER A 302 14.08 -3.69 -3.55
CA SER A 302 14.22 -2.89 -2.32
C SER A 302 15.65 -2.35 -2.15
N ASP A 303 16.67 -3.15 -2.45
CA ASP A 303 18.08 -2.75 -2.42
C ASP A 303 18.38 -1.62 -3.43
N ILE A 304 17.85 -1.73 -4.65
CA ILE A 304 17.96 -0.70 -5.69
C ILE A 304 17.35 0.63 -5.24
N ILE A 305 16.17 0.59 -4.60
CA ILE A 305 15.51 1.79 -4.07
C ILE A 305 16.32 2.37 -2.89
N ALA A 306 16.77 1.53 -1.97
CA ALA A 306 17.56 1.96 -0.80
C ALA A 306 18.92 2.59 -1.20
N GLU A 307 19.54 2.10 -2.27
CA GLU A 307 20.74 2.73 -2.83
C GLU A 307 20.41 4.10 -3.44
N ALA A 308 19.25 4.27 -4.07
CA ALA A 308 18.82 5.57 -4.60
C ALA A 308 18.61 6.61 -3.50
N THR A 309 17.94 6.25 -2.40
CA THR A 309 17.74 7.16 -1.25
C THR A 309 19.07 7.50 -0.56
N LYS A 310 19.98 6.52 -0.44
CA LYS A 310 21.34 6.76 0.07
C LYS A 310 22.10 7.77 -0.80
N ARG A 311 21.97 7.69 -2.13
CA ARG A 311 22.59 8.66 -3.05
C ARG A 311 21.97 10.04 -2.96
N PHE A 312 20.65 10.13 -2.83
CA PHE A 312 19.97 11.42 -2.62
C PHE A 312 20.54 12.16 -1.41
N LYS A 313 20.74 11.42 -0.30
CA LYS A 313 21.27 11.94 0.97
C LYS A 313 22.76 12.24 0.96
N ALA A 314 23.52 11.74 -0.02
CA ALA A 314 24.99 11.83 -0.03
C ALA A 314 25.52 13.27 -0.11
N ASP A 315 24.71 14.23 -0.57
CA ASP A 315 25.03 15.65 -0.60
C ASP A 315 24.56 16.45 0.63
N GLY A 316 24.03 15.76 1.65
CA GLY A 316 23.63 16.35 2.93
C GLY A 316 22.17 16.79 3.01
N ARG A 317 21.37 16.60 1.96
CA ARG A 317 19.92 16.90 2.01
C ARG A 317 19.17 15.92 2.93
N PRO A 318 18.20 16.38 3.74
CA PRO A 318 17.41 15.52 4.61
C PRO A 318 16.62 14.47 3.82
N PHE A 319 16.65 13.23 4.31
CA PHE A 319 15.81 12.15 3.83
C PHE A 319 14.92 11.61 4.95
N ILE A 320 13.62 11.85 4.83
CA ILE A 320 12.61 11.47 5.83
C ILE A 320 11.70 10.37 5.26
N VAL A 321 11.24 9.47 6.12
CA VAL A 321 10.23 8.46 5.77
C VAL A 321 8.94 8.75 6.53
N SER A 322 7.82 8.63 5.83
CA SER A 322 6.49 8.53 6.42
C SER A 322 5.89 7.17 6.09
N MET A 323 5.61 6.37 7.10
CA MET A 323 4.95 5.08 6.94
C MET A 323 3.43 5.25 6.93
N GLY A 324 2.76 4.59 5.99
CA GLY A 324 1.31 4.48 5.88
C GLY A 324 0.76 3.33 6.71
N ASN A 325 -0.21 2.60 6.16
CA ASN A 325 -0.81 1.46 6.87
C ASN A 325 0.22 0.34 7.09
N VAL A 326 1.06 0.07 6.09
CA VAL A 326 2.08 -0.98 6.19
C VAL A 326 3.43 -0.45 5.69
N ALA A 327 4.51 -0.71 6.41
CA ALA A 327 5.88 -0.49 5.95
C ALA A 327 6.77 -1.60 6.50
N ALA A 328 6.53 -2.82 6.03
CA ALA A 328 7.14 -4.05 6.57
C ALA A 328 8.02 -4.74 5.51
N SER A 329 8.96 -5.59 5.95
CA SER A 329 9.85 -6.36 5.06
C SER A 329 10.61 -5.41 4.12
N GLY A 330 10.51 -5.57 2.80
CA GLY A 330 11.05 -4.62 1.81
C GLY A 330 10.61 -3.15 2.03
N GLY A 331 9.41 -2.91 2.55
CA GLY A 331 8.94 -1.56 2.92
C GLY A 331 9.76 -0.95 4.06
N TYR A 332 10.12 -1.76 5.06
CA TYR A 332 11.05 -1.32 6.10
C TYR A 332 12.48 -1.20 5.56
N TYR A 333 12.88 -2.09 4.65
CA TYR A 333 14.20 -2.08 4.00
C TYR A 333 14.50 -0.74 3.33
N VAL A 334 13.58 -0.22 2.50
CA VAL A 334 13.75 1.08 1.82
C VAL A 334 13.72 2.28 2.77
N SER A 335 13.25 2.06 4.00
CA SER A 335 13.15 3.09 5.04
C SER A 335 14.41 3.20 5.90
N THR A 336 15.30 2.20 5.86
CA THR A 336 16.41 2.07 6.83
C THR A 336 17.40 3.23 6.82
N SER A 337 17.64 3.88 5.68
CA SER A 337 18.64 4.96 5.56
C SER A 337 18.13 6.37 5.92
N ALA A 338 16.86 6.49 6.31
CA ALA A 338 16.23 7.76 6.64
C ALA A 338 16.85 8.40 7.90
N ASP A 339 16.94 9.74 7.89
CA ASP A 339 17.32 10.54 9.05
C ASP A 339 16.27 10.44 10.17
N MET A 340 15.00 10.47 9.76
CA MET A 340 13.83 10.36 10.62
C MET A 340 12.77 9.45 9.97
N ILE A 341 12.19 8.57 10.76
CA ILE A 341 11.10 7.66 10.39
C ILE A 341 9.87 8.00 11.23
N TYR A 342 8.81 8.42 10.54
CA TYR A 342 7.47 8.61 11.09
C TYR A 342 6.59 7.40 10.83
N ALA A 343 5.79 7.01 11.81
CA ALA A 343 4.74 6.02 11.66
C ALA A 343 3.53 6.41 12.52
N GLU A 344 2.34 6.02 12.11
CA GLU A 344 1.17 6.13 12.98
C GLU A 344 1.17 5.00 14.03
N PRO A 345 0.51 5.17 15.18
CA PRO A 345 0.44 4.14 16.21
C PRO A 345 0.02 2.76 15.69
N THR A 346 -0.91 2.74 14.73
CA THR A 346 -1.49 1.55 14.10
C THR A 346 -0.77 1.08 12.83
N THR A 347 0.29 1.78 12.38
CA THR A 347 1.13 1.33 11.25
C THR A 347 1.71 -0.05 11.53
N ILE A 348 1.69 -0.96 10.55
CA ILE A 348 2.33 -2.27 10.65
C ILE A 348 3.73 -2.20 10.01
N THR A 349 4.79 -2.44 10.78
CA THR A 349 6.18 -2.33 10.31
C THR A 349 7.09 -3.47 10.81
N GLY A 350 8.39 -3.36 10.58
CA GLY A 350 9.38 -4.41 10.87
C GLY A 350 9.37 -5.49 9.80
N SER A 351 9.02 -6.71 10.19
CA SER A 351 9.14 -7.94 9.39
C SER A 351 10.53 -8.15 8.79
N ILE A 352 11.57 -7.85 9.58
CA ILE A 352 12.97 -7.97 9.17
C ILE A 352 13.31 -9.46 9.11
N GLY A 353 13.18 -10.04 7.91
CA GLY A 353 13.35 -11.47 7.65
C GLY A 353 13.11 -11.74 6.17
N VAL A 354 13.51 -12.92 5.71
CA VAL A 354 13.47 -13.31 4.28
C VAL A 354 12.64 -14.57 4.13
N VAL A 355 11.78 -14.61 3.13
CA VAL A 355 11.03 -15.81 2.73
C VAL A 355 11.15 -15.95 1.22
N GLY A 356 11.29 -17.17 0.74
CA GLY A 356 11.43 -17.46 -0.68
C GLY A 356 11.18 -18.94 -0.94
N GLY A 357 10.78 -19.27 -2.16
CA GLY A 357 10.41 -20.64 -2.49
C GLY A 357 9.91 -20.80 -3.91
N LYS A 358 9.55 -22.03 -4.24
CA LYS A 358 8.86 -22.38 -5.49
C LYS A 358 7.74 -23.38 -5.20
N PHE A 359 6.78 -23.45 -6.10
CA PHE A 359 5.79 -24.52 -6.12
C PHE A 359 6.29 -25.67 -6.98
N ILE A 360 6.17 -26.88 -6.44
CA ILE A 360 6.43 -28.12 -7.15
C ILE A 360 5.12 -28.56 -7.76
N THR A 361 5.07 -28.60 -9.09
CA THR A 361 3.87 -28.89 -9.88
C THR A 361 3.91 -30.25 -10.54
N LYS A 362 4.98 -31.04 -10.33
CA LYS A 362 5.07 -32.38 -10.93
C LYS A 362 3.83 -33.23 -10.67
N GLY A 363 3.33 -33.26 -9.43
CA GLY A 363 2.13 -34.01 -9.09
C GLY A 363 0.88 -33.51 -9.83
N LEU A 364 0.74 -32.20 -10.03
CA LEU A 364 -0.34 -31.60 -10.81
C LEU A 364 -0.30 -32.06 -12.27
N TRP A 365 0.89 -32.07 -12.88
CA TRP A 365 1.04 -32.50 -14.28
C TRP A 365 0.86 -34.00 -14.43
N ASP A 366 1.37 -34.80 -13.48
CA ASP A 366 1.13 -36.24 -13.45
C ASP A 366 -0.38 -36.53 -13.31
N TRP A 367 -1.08 -35.79 -12.44
CA TRP A 367 -2.54 -35.87 -12.29
C TRP A 367 -3.28 -35.51 -13.58
N ALA A 368 -2.79 -34.51 -14.33
CA ALA A 368 -3.34 -34.11 -15.63
C ALA A 368 -2.95 -35.05 -16.78
N GLY A 369 -2.12 -36.08 -16.54
CA GLY A 369 -1.61 -36.98 -17.58
C GLY A 369 -0.55 -36.37 -18.49
N VAL A 370 0.09 -35.27 -18.07
CA VAL A 370 1.15 -34.57 -18.82
C VAL A 370 2.52 -34.98 -18.27
N THR A 371 3.34 -35.59 -19.11
CA THR A 371 4.71 -35.99 -18.75
C THR A 371 5.74 -34.97 -19.23
N THR A 372 6.87 -34.90 -18.54
CA THR A 372 8.00 -34.04 -18.93
C THR A 372 9.28 -34.88 -18.99
N HIS A 373 10.14 -34.58 -19.96
CA HIS A 373 11.46 -35.18 -20.11
C HIS A 373 12.52 -34.08 -20.08
N SER A 374 13.48 -34.20 -19.18
CA SER A 374 14.51 -33.17 -18.97
C SER A 374 15.77 -33.45 -19.78
N TYR A 375 16.39 -32.37 -20.25
CA TYR A 375 17.69 -32.39 -20.90
C TYR A 375 18.58 -31.36 -20.20
N GLN A 376 19.60 -31.84 -19.49
CA GLN A 376 20.38 -31.00 -18.59
C GLN A 376 21.83 -30.83 -19.07
N ARG A 377 22.33 -29.60 -18.99
CA ARG A 377 23.75 -29.25 -19.14
C ARG A 377 24.12 -28.31 -18.01
N GLY A 378 25.03 -28.74 -17.14
CA GLY A 378 25.35 -28.08 -15.87
C GLY A 378 24.67 -28.75 -14.68
N LYS A 379 25.40 -28.86 -13.56
CA LYS A 379 25.00 -29.65 -12.39
C LYS A 379 23.71 -29.15 -11.72
N LEU A 380 23.46 -27.83 -11.73
CA LEU A 380 22.32 -27.18 -11.08
C LEU A 380 21.45 -26.41 -12.09
N ALA A 381 21.44 -26.80 -13.37
CA ALA A 381 20.72 -26.07 -14.41
C ALA A 381 19.18 -26.16 -14.26
N ASP A 382 18.70 -27.08 -13.43
CA ASP A 382 17.31 -27.31 -13.08
C ASP A 382 16.95 -26.76 -11.70
N LEU A 383 17.79 -25.91 -11.09
CA LEU A 383 17.55 -25.32 -9.77
C LEU A 383 16.15 -24.69 -9.64
N MET A 384 15.69 -23.99 -10.69
CA MET A 384 14.36 -23.34 -10.72
C MET A 384 13.24 -24.24 -11.27
N SER A 385 13.51 -25.50 -11.58
CA SER A 385 12.51 -26.47 -12.05
C SER A 385 11.38 -26.63 -11.04
N THR A 386 10.14 -26.67 -11.52
CA THR A 386 8.95 -26.99 -10.71
C THR A 386 8.72 -28.49 -10.59
N SER A 387 9.64 -29.33 -11.09
CA SER A 387 9.45 -30.78 -11.10
C SER A 387 9.92 -31.48 -9.82
N HIS A 388 10.75 -30.82 -9.00
CA HIS A 388 11.30 -31.37 -7.76
C HIS A 388 11.67 -30.29 -6.75
N LYS A 389 11.68 -30.66 -5.47
CA LYS A 389 12.15 -29.82 -4.37
C LYS A 389 13.66 -29.64 -4.43
N TRP A 390 14.15 -28.56 -3.85
CA TRP A 390 15.57 -28.38 -3.60
C TRP A 390 16.06 -29.38 -2.56
N GLU A 391 17.01 -30.23 -2.98
CA GLU A 391 17.66 -31.22 -2.13
C GLU A 391 19.19 -31.06 -2.18
N GLY A 392 19.88 -31.52 -1.14
CA GLY A 392 21.34 -31.51 -1.07
C GLY A 392 21.95 -30.16 -1.43
N GLU A 393 22.81 -30.13 -2.45
CA GLU A 393 23.53 -28.94 -2.89
C GLU A 393 22.62 -27.81 -3.40
N GLU A 394 21.49 -28.13 -4.05
CA GLU A 394 20.52 -27.12 -4.50
C GLU A 394 19.99 -26.30 -3.31
N ARG A 395 19.59 -27.01 -2.25
CA ARG A 395 19.04 -26.39 -1.04
C ARG A 395 20.07 -25.53 -0.33
N GLU A 396 21.32 -25.99 -0.27
CA GLU A 396 22.41 -25.24 0.35
C GLU A 396 22.76 -23.96 -0.42
N VAL A 397 22.71 -23.99 -1.76
CA VAL A 397 22.91 -22.78 -2.58
C VAL A 397 21.82 -21.73 -2.32
N ILE A 398 20.55 -22.15 -2.28
CA ILE A 398 19.43 -21.24 -2.00
C ILE A 398 19.49 -20.70 -0.56
N LYS A 399 19.76 -21.55 0.43
CA LYS A 399 19.94 -21.12 1.82
C LYS A 399 21.05 -20.09 1.96
N LYS A 400 22.21 -20.33 1.37
CA LYS A 400 23.34 -19.39 1.39
C LYS A 400 22.99 -18.04 0.77
N MET A 401 22.23 -18.04 -0.33
CA MET A 401 21.71 -16.82 -0.94
C MET A 401 20.77 -16.08 0.02
N MET A 402 19.82 -16.78 0.63
CA MET A 402 18.86 -16.19 1.57
C MET A 402 19.53 -15.65 2.84
N ASP A 403 20.49 -16.39 3.39
CA ASP A 403 21.27 -15.97 4.57
C ASP A 403 22.06 -14.70 4.27
N ARG A 404 22.63 -14.57 3.07
CA ARG A 404 23.27 -13.33 2.63
C ARG A 404 22.28 -12.16 2.61
N VAL A 405 21.11 -12.35 1.97
CA VAL A 405 20.08 -11.30 1.91
C VAL A 405 19.62 -10.90 3.31
N TYR A 406 19.43 -11.87 4.21
CA TYR A 406 19.04 -11.61 5.59
C TYR A 406 20.12 -10.87 6.38
N GLY A 407 21.39 -11.27 6.21
CA GLY A 407 22.54 -10.57 6.78
C GLY A 407 22.64 -9.13 6.29
N ASP A 408 22.53 -8.90 4.97
CA ASP A 408 22.54 -7.57 4.37
C ASP A 408 21.39 -6.70 4.89
N PHE A 409 20.19 -7.28 5.06
CA PHE A 409 19.05 -6.57 5.63
C PHE A 409 19.31 -6.16 7.09
N LYS A 410 19.72 -7.10 7.95
CA LYS A 410 20.07 -6.78 9.35
C LYS A 410 21.14 -5.71 9.44
N ASN A 411 22.19 -5.81 8.62
CA ASN A 411 23.28 -4.83 8.57
C ASN A 411 22.77 -3.44 8.20
N ARG A 412 21.87 -3.31 7.23
CA ARG A 412 21.26 -2.03 6.87
C ARG A 412 20.44 -1.43 8.01
N VAL A 413 19.66 -2.26 8.73
CA VAL A 413 18.91 -1.80 9.90
C VAL A 413 19.86 -1.31 10.98
N VAL A 414 20.90 -2.08 11.32
CA VAL A 414 21.90 -1.69 12.34
C VAL A 414 22.62 -0.39 11.95
N GLN A 415 23.00 -0.23 10.69
CA GLN A 415 23.68 0.98 10.21
C GLN A 415 22.74 2.20 10.22
N GLY A 416 21.52 2.04 9.73
CA GLY A 416 20.53 3.11 9.64
C GLY A 416 19.94 3.54 10.98
N ARG A 417 19.83 2.60 11.93
CA ARG A 417 19.29 2.81 13.28
C ARG A 417 20.40 2.86 14.35
N LYS A 418 21.63 3.18 13.95
CA LYS A 418 22.79 3.19 14.84
C LYS A 418 22.54 4.10 16.05
N GLY A 419 22.67 3.53 17.25
CA GLY A 419 22.43 4.25 18.52
C GLY A 419 20.96 4.46 18.88
N LYS A 420 20.02 3.99 18.05
CA LYS A 420 18.57 4.12 18.27
C LYS A 420 17.92 2.80 18.73
N LEU A 421 18.42 1.66 18.27
CA LEU A 421 17.90 0.35 18.67
C LEU A 421 18.10 0.11 20.18
N THR A 422 17.07 -0.42 20.84
CA THR A 422 17.10 -0.67 22.29
C THR A 422 17.59 -2.07 22.67
N ASP A 423 17.72 -2.98 21.70
CA ASP A 423 18.23 -4.34 21.89
C ASP A 423 18.99 -4.81 20.63
N ASP A 424 19.59 -5.98 20.70
CA ASP A 424 20.31 -6.61 19.60
C ASP A 424 19.38 -6.93 18.41
N ILE A 425 19.87 -6.70 17.19
CA ILE A 425 19.10 -6.89 15.96
C ILE A 425 18.57 -8.32 15.82
N GLU A 426 19.25 -9.34 16.36
CA GLU A 426 18.77 -10.73 16.30
C GLU A 426 17.45 -10.93 17.05
N LYS A 427 17.21 -10.16 18.11
CA LYS A 427 15.96 -10.22 18.89
C LYS A 427 14.83 -9.40 18.26
N LEU A 428 15.17 -8.34 17.55
CA LEU A 428 14.21 -7.45 16.89
C LEU A 428 13.85 -7.91 15.47
N ALA A 429 14.69 -8.73 14.86
CA ALA A 429 14.49 -9.29 13.53
C ALA A 429 13.75 -10.64 13.59
N GLY A 430 14.15 -11.61 12.77
CA GLY A 430 13.54 -12.93 12.70
C GLY A 430 12.16 -12.95 12.04
N GLY A 431 11.81 -11.91 11.28
CA GLY A 431 10.50 -11.76 10.63
C GLY A 431 9.43 -11.10 11.48
N ARG A 432 9.76 -10.62 12.69
CA ARG A 432 8.80 -10.03 13.63
C ARG A 432 8.13 -8.79 13.09
N VAL A 433 6.80 -8.72 13.18
CA VAL A 433 5.98 -7.57 12.80
C VAL A 433 5.64 -6.75 14.04
N TYR A 434 5.60 -5.42 13.93
CA TYR A 434 5.31 -4.51 15.04
C TYR A 434 4.25 -3.48 14.63
N THR A 435 3.44 -3.02 15.58
CA THR A 435 2.70 -1.76 15.40
C THR A 435 3.65 -0.56 15.51
N GLY A 436 3.29 0.61 15.00
CA GLY A 436 4.09 1.83 15.15
C GLY A 436 4.31 2.19 16.62
N ALA A 437 3.29 1.97 17.45
CA ALA A 437 3.34 2.15 18.90
C ALA A 437 4.38 1.24 19.59
N GLU A 438 4.64 0.05 19.05
CA GLU A 438 5.68 -0.85 19.52
C GLU A 438 7.05 -0.52 18.90
N ALA A 439 7.07 -0.25 17.60
CA ALA A 439 8.27 0.01 16.83
C ALA A 439 9.06 1.22 17.32
N ILE A 440 8.38 2.26 17.82
CA ILE A 440 9.03 3.42 18.44
C ILE A 440 9.74 3.04 19.75
N LYS A 441 9.18 2.13 20.55
CA LYS A 441 9.75 1.70 21.84
C LYS A 441 11.04 0.92 21.67
N ILE A 442 11.21 0.26 20.52
CA ILE A 442 12.41 -0.53 20.19
C ILE A 442 13.38 0.17 19.23
N GLY A 443 13.09 1.43 18.89
CA GLY A 443 13.95 2.26 18.05
C GLY A 443 13.91 1.93 16.56
N LEU A 444 12.93 1.15 16.08
CA LEU A 444 12.72 0.93 14.64
C LEU A 444 12.05 2.13 13.97
N VAL A 445 11.28 2.91 14.72
CA VAL A 445 10.65 4.18 14.33
C VAL A 445 11.17 5.28 15.24
N ASP A 446 11.24 6.52 14.75
CA ASP A 446 11.72 7.65 15.56
C ASP A 446 10.60 8.43 16.24
N LYS A 447 9.48 8.64 15.52
CA LYS A 447 8.39 9.47 16.01
C LYS A 447 7.04 8.95 15.53
N LEU A 448 6.05 9.06 16.42
CA LEU A 448 4.66 8.84 16.03
C LEU A 448 4.12 10.08 15.31
N GLY A 449 3.45 9.87 14.18
CA GLY A 449 2.84 10.93 13.39
C GLY A 449 2.74 10.59 11.91
N GLY A 450 2.08 11.47 11.17
CA GLY A 450 1.65 11.21 9.81
C GLY A 450 2.56 11.81 8.73
N PHE A 451 2.02 11.88 7.53
CA PHE A 451 2.67 12.40 6.34
C PHE A 451 2.93 13.91 6.44
N THR A 452 2.00 14.68 7.00
CA THR A 452 2.19 16.13 7.17
C THR A 452 3.30 16.47 8.17
N ASP A 453 3.50 15.63 9.19
CA ASP A 453 4.58 15.80 10.16
C ASP A 453 5.94 15.48 9.55
N ALA A 454 6.02 14.43 8.72
CA ALA A 454 7.23 14.11 7.97
C ALA A 454 7.63 15.22 6.98
N ILE A 455 6.66 15.81 6.25
CA ILE A 455 6.92 16.94 5.34
C ILE A 455 7.41 18.16 6.11
N ARG A 456 6.75 18.48 7.24
CA ARG A 456 7.15 19.63 8.07
C ARG A 456 8.57 19.43 8.60
N HIS A 457 8.87 18.26 9.14
CA HIS A 457 10.21 17.95 9.65
C HIS A 457 11.27 17.98 8.54
N ALA A 458 10.96 17.47 7.34
CA ALA A 458 11.85 17.57 6.19
C ALA A 458 12.17 19.02 5.81
N ALA A 459 11.17 19.91 5.88
CA ALA A 459 11.35 21.34 5.62
C ALA A 459 12.15 22.04 6.73
N ASP A 460 11.87 21.71 7.99
CA ASP A 460 12.58 22.24 9.16
C ASP A 460 14.08 21.87 9.12
N GLU A 461 14.40 20.60 8.86
CA GLU A 461 15.79 20.10 8.73
C GLU A 461 16.52 20.68 7.50
N ALA A 462 15.76 21.04 6.46
CA ALA A 462 16.32 21.71 5.29
C ALA A 462 16.38 23.24 5.43
N GLU A 463 15.96 23.79 6.58
CA GLU A 463 15.92 25.22 6.90
C GLU A 463 15.09 26.06 5.89
N ILE A 464 13.95 25.51 5.44
CA ILE A 464 13.08 26.16 4.45
C ILE A 464 11.67 26.43 5.01
N SER A 465 11.21 27.67 4.89
CA SER A 465 9.91 28.11 5.41
C SER A 465 8.84 28.35 4.34
N ASP A 466 9.25 28.75 3.13
CA ASP A 466 8.35 28.90 1.99
C ASP A 466 8.72 27.89 0.90
N TYR A 467 7.91 26.84 0.79
CA TYR A 467 8.21 25.71 -0.07
C TYR A 467 6.96 25.11 -0.71
N GLU A 468 7.16 24.43 -1.83
CA GLU A 468 6.17 23.54 -2.43
C GLU A 468 6.41 22.10 -2.01
N VAL A 469 5.35 21.31 -1.94
CA VAL A 469 5.47 19.86 -1.89
C VAL A 469 5.31 19.34 -3.32
N ARG A 470 6.30 18.63 -3.84
CA ARG A 470 6.30 18.12 -5.20
C ARG A 470 6.35 16.60 -5.24
N VAL A 471 5.34 16.00 -5.84
CA VAL A 471 5.27 14.54 -6.01
C VAL A 471 6.07 14.11 -7.23
N TYR A 472 6.89 13.07 -7.04
CA TYR A 472 7.70 12.40 -8.06
C TYR A 472 7.31 10.91 -8.19
N PRO A 473 7.30 10.34 -9.41
CA PRO A 473 7.57 11.01 -10.69
C PRO A 473 6.50 12.06 -11.00
N ARG A 474 6.87 13.12 -11.74
CA ARG A 474 5.93 14.19 -12.06
C ARG A 474 4.76 13.61 -12.89
N PRO A 475 3.51 14.09 -12.69
CA PRO A 475 2.40 13.68 -13.54
C PRO A 475 2.76 13.92 -15.01
N LYS A 476 2.53 12.91 -15.85
CA LYS A 476 2.73 13.03 -17.30
C LYS A 476 1.82 14.13 -17.84
N SER A 477 2.37 15.00 -18.68
CA SER A 477 1.54 15.98 -19.40
C SER A 477 0.68 15.28 -20.46
N PRO A 478 -0.43 15.88 -20.91
CA PRO A 478 -1.19 15.35 -22.04
C PRO A 478 -0.34 15.14 -23.31
N PHE A 479 0.71 15.94 -23.50
CA PHE A 479 1.69 15.74 -24.57
C PHE A 479 2.53 14.48 -24.37
N ASP A 480 3.04 14.23 -23.16
CA ASP A 480 3.80 13.00 -22.87
C ASP A 480 2.96 11.75 -23.11
N ILE A 481 1.69 11.80 -22.70
CA ILE A 481 0.72 10.73 -22.93
C ILE A 481 0.49 10.54 -24.44
N LEU A 482 0.27 11.63 -25.18
CA LEU A 482 0.06 11.58 -26.63
C LEU A 482 1.30 11.08 -27.38
N ALA A 483 2.50 11.50 -26.98
CA ALA A 483 3.77 11.05 -27.56
C ALA A 483 4.03 9.56 -27.30
N GLU A 484 3.68 9.03 -26.12
CA GLU A 484 3.74 7.59 -25.85
C GLU A 484 2.72 6.80 -26.68
N VAL A 485 1.51 7.33 -26.87
CA VAL A 485 0.47 6.70 -27.70
C VAL A 485 0.85 6.69 -29.18
N LEU A 486 1.45 7.78 -29.69
CA LEU A 486 1.87 7.89 -31.09
C LEU A 486 3.23 7.23 -31.37
N GLY A 487 4.11 7.14 -30.37
CA GLY A 487 5.45 6.58 -30.45
C GLY A 487 5.58 5.13 -29.99
N GLY A 488 4.50 4.50 -29.54
CA GLY A 488 4.51 3.16 -28.98
C GLY A 488 4.82 2.09 -30.04
N GLN A 489 6.08 1.63 -30.05
CA GLN A 489 6.42 0.32 -30.60
C GLN A 489 5.64 -0.77 -29.84
N ASP A 490 5.05 -1.68 -30.61
CA ASP A 490 4.32 -2.84 -30.15
C ASP A 490 5.02 -3.56 -28.99
N LYS A 491 4.37 -3.62 -27.82
CA LYS A 491 4.72 -4.62 -26.81
C LYS A 491 4.20 -5.98 -27.31
N PRO A 492 5.05 -6.98 -27.53
CA PRO A 492 4.66 -8.27 -28.12
C PRO A 492 3.75 -9.13 -27.21
N GLU A 493 3.39 -8.68 -26.01
CA GLU A 493 2.63 -9.49 -25.05
C GLU A 493 1.10 -9.45 -25.23
N LYS A 494 0.55 -8.52 -26.03
CA LYS A 494 -0.91 -8.50 -26.29
C LYS A 494 -1.39 -9.61 -27.24
N PHE A 495 -0.51 -10.26 -27.98
CA PHE A 495 -0.87 -11.30 -28.96
C PHE A 495 -1.24 -12.66 -28.33
N LEU A 496 -0.87 -12.93 -27.06
CA LEU A 496 -1.16 -14.20 -26.40
C LEU A 496 -2.63 -14.37 -25.97
N SER A 497 -3.36 -13.27 -25.79
CA SER A 497 -4.72 -13.27 -25.20
C SER A 497 -5.87 -13.44 -26.20
N THR A 498 -5.60 -13.29 -27.50
CA THR A 498 -6.70 -13.22 -28.49
C THR A 498 -7.13 -14.60 -28.99
N SER A 499 -6.22 -15.58 -29.04
CA SER A 499 -6.52 -16.93 -29.53
C SER A 499 -7.18 -17.84 -28.49
N LEU A 500 -6.81 -17.74 -27.21
CA LEU A 500 -7.36 -18.60 -26.14
C LEU A 500 -8.81 -18.26 -25.73
N ARG A 501 -9.31 -17.07 -26.09
CA ARG A 501 -10.69 -16.64 -25.79
C ARG A 501 -11.77 -17.42 -26.55
N SER A 502 -11.40 -18.22 -27.56
CA SER A 502 -12.32 -19.11 -28.26
C SER A 502 -12.72 -20.35 -27.43
N LEU A 503 -12.03 -20.63 -26.31
CA LEU A 503 -12.28 -21.76 -25.40
C LEU A 503 -12.27 -21.30 -23.92
N PRO A 504 -13.39 -20.75 -23.40
CA PRO A 504 -13.45 -20.05 -22.11
C PRO A 504 -12.99 -20.88 -20.90
N SER A 505 -13.26 -22.19 -20.90
CA SER A 505 -12.90 -23.10 -19.80
C SER A 505 -11.40 -23.38 -19.72
N LEU A 506 -10.70 -23.41 -20.85
CA LEU A 506 -9.27 -23.64 -20.92
C LEU A 506 -8.46 -22.37 -20.61
N ALA A 507 -8.97 -21.20 -21.02
CA ALA A 507 -8.35 -19.92 -20.69
C ALA A 507 -8.23 -19.70 -19.17
N GLY A 508 -9.31 -19.94 -18.42
CA GLY A 508 -9.28 -19.81 -16.96
C GLY A 508 -8.32 -20.77 -16.26
N ALA A 509 -8.19 -22.01 -16.76
CA ALA A 509 -7.25 -22.98 -16.21
C ALA A 509 -5.79 -22.59 -16.49
N VAL A 510 -5.48 -22.13 -17.71
CA VAL A 510 -4.14 -21.67 -18.08
C VAL A 510 -3.74 -20.43 -17.27
N ASP A 511 -4.66 -19.49 -17.06
CA ASP A 511 -4.42 -18.30 -16.25
C ASP A 511 -4.16 -18.66 -14.77
N ALA A 512 -4.90 -19.63 -14.22
CA ALA A 512 -4.65 -20.13 -12.87
C ALA A 512 -3.27 -20.82 -12.74
N ILE A 513 -2.88 -21.62 -13.74
CA ILE A 513 -1.56 -22.30 -13.75
C ILE A 513 -0.43 -21.27 -13.93
N ARG A 514 -0.64 -20.20 -14.69
CA ARG A 514 0.38 -19.17 -14.95
C ARG A 514 0.96 -18.56 -13.68
N VAL A 515 0.17 -18.50 -12.61
CA VAL A 515 0.60 -17.98 -11.30
C VAL A 515 1.59 -18.94 -10.61
N ILE A 516 1.45 -20.25 -10.83
CA ILE A 516 2.18 -21.30 -10.10
C ILE A 516 3.33 -21.86 -10.95
N ASP A 517 3.14 -21.95 -12.27
CA ASP A 517 4.09 -22.48 -13.24
C ASP A 517 3.99 -21.72 -14.58
N PRO A 518 4.52 -20.49 -14.65
CA PRO A 518 4.36 -19.62 -15.83
C PRO A 518 4.98 -20.23 -17.09
N GLN A 519 6.08 -20.99 -16.95
CA GLN A 519 6.74 -21.61 -18.09
C GLN A 519 5.92 -22.74 -18.68
N LYS A 520 5.40 -23.67 -17.85
CA LYS A 520 4.55 -24.74 -18.38
C LYS A 520 3.20 -24.20 -18.83
N ALA A 521 2.64 -23.18 -18.18
CA ALA A 521 1.45 -22.48 -18.69
C ALA A 521 1.65 -21.93 -20.11
N ARG A 522 2.81 -21.30 -20.39
CA ARG A 522 3.15 -20.82 -21.74
C ARG A 522 3.20 -21.96 -22.76
N VAL A 523 3.86 -23.07 -22.42
CA VAL A 523 3.94 -24.24 -23.31
C VAL A 523 2.58 -24.88 -23.52
N THR A 524 1.74 -24.98 -22.49
CA THR A 524 0.36 -25.45 -22.61
C THR A 524 -0.46 -24.55 -23.53
N ALA A 525 -0.32 -23.22 -23.41
CA ALA A 525 -0.97 -22.27 -24.30
C ALA A 525 -0.51 -22.42 -25.76
N ASP A 526 0.78 -22.60 -25.99
CA ASP A 526 1.34 -22.83 -27.33
C ASP A 526 0.86 -24.16 -27.92
N PHE A 527 0.82 -25.24 -27.12
CA PHE A 527 0.26 -26.52 -27.54
C PHE A 527 -1.21 -26.42 -27.93
N LEU A 528 -2.04 -25.75 -27.11
CA LEU A 528 -3.46 -25.56 -27.42
C LEU A 528 -3.65 -24.78 -28.72
N ARG A 529 -2.82 -23.75 -28.97
CA ARG A 529 -2.84 -23.01 -30.24
C ARG A 529 -2.44 -23.90 -31.42
N GLN A 530 -1.40 -24.71 -31.26
CA GLN A 530 -0.97 -25.66 -32.28
C GLN A 530 -2.05 -26.71 -32.59
N ALA A 531 -2.76 -27.20 -31.57
CA ALA A 531 -3.87 -28.13 -31.73
C ALA A 531 -5.06 -27.48 -32.47
N GLU A 532 -5.38 -26.20 -32.18
CA GLU A 532 -6.41 -25.44 -32.91
C GLU A 532 -6.03 -25.24 -34.39
N MET A 533 -4.77 -24.89 -34.66
CA MET A 533 -4.26 -24.76 -36.04
C MET A 533 -4.29 -26.10 -36.78
N LEU A 534 -3.92 -27.20 -36.13
CA LEU A 534 -4.05 -28.55 -36.70
C LEU A 534 -5.50 -28.87 -37.07
N GLN A 535 -6.45 -28.52 -36.20
CA GLN A 535 -7.87 -28.78 -36.43
C GLN A 535 -8.47 -27.92 -37.54
N ARG A 536 -8.02 -26.67 -37.69
CA ARG A 536 -8.54 -25.72 -38.71
C ARG A 536 -7.88 -25.88 -40.06
N ASP A 537 -6.56 -25.98 -40.10
CA ASP A 537 -5.77 -25.77 -41.32
C ASP A 537 -5.07 -27.05 -41.82
N GLY A 538 -5.11 -28.16 -41.07
CA GLY A 538 -4.57 -29.46 -41.51
C GLY A 538 -3.06 -29.50 -41.74
N VAL A 539 -2.30 -28.58 -41.15
CA VAL A 539 -0.85 -28.38 -41.41
C VAL A 539 0.03 -29.21 -40.46
N LEU A 540 1.17 -29.72 -40.97
CA LEU A 540 2.21 -30.39 -40.18
C LEU A 540 2.99 -29.42 -39.27
N LEU A 541 3.10 -29.75 -37.98
CA LEU A 541 3.96 -29.04 -37.01
C LEU A 541 5.42 -29.48 -37.19
N LEU A 542 6.30 -28.55 -37.59
CA LEU A 542 7.75 -28.78 -37.68
C LEU A 542 8.51 -27.80 -36.75
N SER A 543 8.68 -28.17 -35.49
CA SER A 543 9.73 -27.66 -34.58
C SER A 543 9.72 -28.47 -33.27
N PRO A 544 10.87 -28.73 -32.61
CA PRO A 544 10.83 -29.20 -31.22
C PRO A 544 10.26 -28.08 -30.33
N THR A 545 9.16 -28.37 -29.61
CA THR A 545 8.68 -27.55 -28.50
C THR A 545 9.45 -27.95 -27.25
N ALA A 546 10.49 -27.21 -26.89
CA ALA A 546 11.23 -27.39 -25.65
C ALA A 546 11.24 -26.09 -24.85
N THR A 547 11.01 -26.18 -23.54
CA THR A 547 11.19 -25.05 -22.63
C THR A 547 12.66 -24.92 -22.28
N MET A 548 13.25 -23.75 -22.55
CA MET A 548 14.53 -23.36 -21.97
C MET A 548 14.29 -22.43 -20.79
N THR A 549 14.83 -22.79 -19.62
CA THR A 549 15.01 -21.88 -18.49
C THR A 549 16.23 -21.01 -18.77
N LEU A 550 16.04 -19.69 -18.89
CA LEU A 550 17.11 -18.70 -19.05
C LEU A 550 17.16 -17.71 -17.87
N GLU A 551 16.44 -17.98 -16.78
CA GLU A 551 16.41 -17.16 -15.56
C GLU A 551 17.54 -17.50 -14.59
#